data_AF-A0A9X9F645-F1
#
_entry.id   AF-A0A9X9F645-F1
#
_cell.length_a   1.000
_cell.length_b   1.000
_cell.length_c   1.000
_cell.angle_alpha   90.00
_cell.angle_beta   90.00
_cell.angle_gamma   90.00
#
_symmetry.space_group_name_H-M   'P 1'
#
loop_
_entity.id
_entity.type
_entity.pdbx_description
1 polymer ?
#
loop_
_entity_poly.entity_id
_entity_poly.type
_entity_poly.pdbx_seq_one_letter_code
_entity_poly.pdbx_strand_id
1 'polypeptide(L)'
;LREGQMLLFSHGFNIHFGQINPPSYVDVAMVAPKSPGHLVRRVYQEGNGVPALVAVHQDATGTALHVALAYAKGVGCTRAGVIETTFQEETETDLFGEQAVL
;
A
#
# COMPACT_ATOMS: atom_id res chain seq x y z
N LEU A 1 0.14 19.42 -1.67
CA LEU A 1 -0.47 18.69 -0.53
C LEU A 1 -0.88 19.70 0.54
N ARG A 2 -2.03 19.47 1.19
CA ARG A 2 -2.57 20.23 2.32
C ARG A 2 -2.44 19.41 3.60
N GLU A 3 -2.46 20.09 4.75
CA GLU A 3 -2.44 19.47 6.08
C GLU A 3 -3.56 18.42 6.24
N GLY A 4 -3.21 17.28 6.85
CA GLY A 4 -4.13 16.17 7.08
C GLY A 4 -4.49 15.36 5.83
N GLN A 5 -3.90 15.66 4.66
CA GLN A 5 -4.03 14.77 3.50
C GLN A 5 -3.16 13.52 3.68
N MET A 6 -3.54 12.44 3.01
CA MET A 6 -2.72 11.24 2.90
C MET A 6 -2.08 11.15 1.51
N LEU A 7 -0.78 10.92 1.49
CA LEU A 7 -0.04 10.48 0.31
C LEU A 7 0.05 8.94 0.34
N LEU A 8 -0.74 8.29 -0.52
CA LEU A 8 -0.84 6.83 -0.58
C LEU A 8 -0.05 6.27 -1.76
N PHE A 9 0.74 5.23 -1.51
CA PHE A 9 1.48 4.48 -2.52
C PHE A 9 0.95 3.07 -2.71
N SER A 10 1.19 2.47 -3.88
CA SER A 10 1.00 1.03 -4.12
C SER A 10 2.30 0.23 -4.06
N HIS A 11 3.44 0.90 -3.87
CA HIS A 11 4.76 0.32 -3.75
C HIS A 11 5.69 1.28 -3.00
N GLY A 12 6.62 0.76 -2.20
CA GLY A 12 7.43 1.54 -1.27
C GLY A 12 8.66 2.24 -1.87
N PHE A 13 9.06 1.89 -3.10
CA PHE A 13 10.34 2.29 -3.73
C PHE A 13 10.77 3.74 -3.48
N ASN A 14 9.90 4.71 -3.82
CA ASN A 14 10.27 6.12 -3.76
C ASN A 14 10.48 6.63 -2.33
N ILE A 15 9.73 6.10 -1.37
CA ILE A 15 9.87 6.46 0.04
C ILE A 15 11.06 5.71 0.65
N HIS A 16 11.18 4.41 0.39
CA HIS A 16 12.24 3.58 0.93
C HIS A 16 13.65 4.03 0.48
N PHE A 17 13.81 4.36 -0.81
CA PHE A 17 15.08 4.85 -1.35
C PHE A 17 15.23 6.37 -1.32
N GLY A 18 14.38 7.08 -0.57
CA GLY A 18 14.51 8.54 -0.34
C GLY A 18 14.40 9.41 -1.59
N GLN A 19 13.75 8.92 -2.65
CA GLN A 19 13.52 9.69 -3.88
C GLN A 19 12.41 10.73 -3.69
N ILE A 20 11.48 10.47 -2.77
CA ILE A 20 10.44 11.40 -2.35
C ILE A 20 10.55 11.61 -0.84
N ASN A 21 10.73 12.88 -0.45
CA ASN A 21 10.66 13.31 0.95
C ASN A 21 9.32 14.02 1.20
N PRO A 22 8.34 13.34 1.82
CA PRO A 22 7.01 13.90 2.05
C PRO A 22 7.04 15.02 3.10
N PRO A 23 6.16 16.03 3.01
CA PRO A 23 6.00 17.02 4.07
C PRO A 23 5.57 16.38 5.40
N SER A 24 6.01 16.91 6.54
CA SER A 24 5.71 16.33 7.87
C SER A 24 4.23 16.41 8.28
N TYR A 25 3.44 17.23 7.58
CA TYR A 25 2.03 17.50 7.91
C TYR A 25 1.03 16.59 7.18
N VAL A 26 1.49 15.60 6.42
CA VAL A 26 0.64 14.62 5.71
C VAL A 26 0.80 13.22 6.26
N ASP A 27 -0.20 12.37 6.11
CA ASP A 27 0.00 10.94 6.32
C ASP A 27 0.70 10.34 5.10
N VAL A 28 1.52 9.31 5.32
CA VAL A 28 2.20 8.57 4.25
C VAL A 28 2.00 7.10 4.53
N ALA A 29 1.26 6.44 3.65
CA ALA A 29 0.90 5.04 3.79
C ALA A 29 0.99 4.31 2.45
N MET A 30 0.90 3.00 2.51
CA MET A 30 0.93 2.14 1.35
C MET A 30 -0.12 1.05 1.46
N VAL A 31 -0.77 0.74 0.34
CA VAL A 31 -1.55 -0.48 0.15
C VAL A 31 -1.07 -1.13 -1.14
N ALA A 32 -0.40 -2.28 -1.02
CA ALA A 32 0.28 -2.96 -2.12
C ALA A 32 -0.41 -4.30 -2.44
N PRO A 33 -1.34 -4.36 -3.41
CA PRO A 33 -1.93 -5.61 -3.87
C PRO A 33 -0.87 -6.53 -4.49
N LYS A 34 -0.82 -7.79 -4.07
CA LYS A 34 0.15 -8.78 -4.57
C LYS A 34 -0.39 -9.50 -5.80
N SER A 35 -0.73 -8.70 -6.82
CA SER A 35 -1.31 -9.16 -8.08
C SER A 35 -1.19 -8.09 -9.17
N PRO A 36 -1.02 -8.47 -10.46
CA PRO A 36 -1.13 -7.53 -11.57
C PRO A 36 -2.44 -6.73 -11.56
N GLY A 37 -2.39 -5.43 -11.84
CA GLY A 37 -3.54 -4.53 -11.69
C GLY A 37 -4.81 -4.96 -12.45
N HIS A 38 -4.67 -5.59 -13.62
CA HIS A 38 -5.82 -6.09 -14.38
C HIS A 38 -6.52 -7.28 -13.69
N LEU A 39 -5.79 -8.09 -12.92
CA LEU A 39 -6.35 -9.17 -12.11
C LEU A 39 -7.00 -8.64 -10.84
N VAL A 40 -6.42 -7.60 -10.20
CA VAL A 40 -7.06 -6.90 -9.07
C VAL A 40 -8.50 -6.50 -9.45
N ARG A 41 -8.67 -5.88 -10.63
CA ARG A 41 -9.99 -5.47 -11.11
C ARG A 41 -10.90 -6.65 -11.42
N ARG A 42 -10.42 -7.66 -12.15
CA ARG A 42 -11.22 -8.82 -12.55
C ARG A 42 -11.77 -9.56 -11.33
N VAL A 43 -10.87 -9.91 -10.40
CA VAL A 43 -11.20 -10.64 -9.17
C VAL A 43 -12.16 -9.82 -8.29
N TYR A 44 -11.99 -8.50 -8.23
CA TYR A 44 -12.93 -7.61 -7.54
C TYR A 44 -14.37 -7.69 -8.11
N GLN A 45 -14.51 -7.70 -9.43
CA GLN A 45 -15.81 -7.79 -10.11
C GLN A 45 -16.48 -9.15 -9.93
N GLU A 46 -15.70 -10.20 -9.74
CA GLU A 46 -16.17 -11.56 -9.41
C GLU A 46 -16.61 -11.70 -7.94
N GLY A 47 -16.56 -10.61 -7.15
CA GLY A 47 -16.92 -10.61 -5.73
C GLY A 47 -15.79 -11.04 -4.79
N ASN A 48 -14.62 -11.38 -5.33
CA ASN A 48 -13.43 -11.77 -4.57
C ASN A 48 -12.47 -10.58 -4.38
N GLY A 49 -11.28 -10.83 -3.82
CA GLY A 49 -10.19 -9.85 -3.72
C GLY A 49 -8.84 -10.53 -3.93
N VAL A 50 -7.79 -9.73 -4.02
CA VAL A 50 -6.41 -10.23 -3.98
C VAL A 50 -5.77 -9.86 -2.64
N PRO A 51 -4.81 -10.66 -2.12
CA PRO A 51 -4.08 -10.27 -0.94
C PRO A 51 -3.36 -8.93 -1.15
N ALA A 52 -3.24 -8.14 -0.09
CA ALA A 52 -2.44 -6.93 -0.11
C ALA A 52 -1.60 -6.78 1.16
N LEU A 53 -0.52 -6.03 1.03
CA LEU A 53 0.23 -5.53 2.17
C LEU A 53 -0.20 -4.09 2.50
N VAL A 54 -0.14 -3.72 3.77
CA VAL A 54 -0.38 -2.35 4.25
C VAL A 54 0.79 -1.87 5.11
N ALA A 55 1.22 -0.63 4.94
CA ALA A 55 2.26 -0.04 5.76
C ALA A 55 2.00 1.45 5.99
N VAL A 56 2.49 1.97 7.11
CA VAL A 56 2.53 3.40 7.42
C VAL A 56 3.98 3.84 7.56
N HIS A 57 4.37 4.86 6.80
CA HIS A 57 5.68 5.51 6.92
C HIS A 57 5.61 6.75 7.82
N GLN A 58 4.53 7.52 7.71
CA GLN A 58 4.30 8.74 8.49
C GLN A 58 2.82 8.81 8.88
N ASP A 59 2.54 9.09 10.15
CA ASP A 59 1.19 9.27 10.69
C ASP A 59 1.09 10.65 11.35
N ALA A 60 0.79 11.67 10.54
CA ALA A 60 0.64 13.05 10.99
C ALA A 60 -0.71 13.27 11.67
N THR A 61 -1.73 12.48 11.32
CA THR A 61 -3.10 12.63 11.86
C THR A 61 -3.41 11.70 13.04
N GLY A 62 -2.61 10.64 13.25
CA GLY A 62 -2.90 9.57 14.21
C GLY A 62 -3.92 8.55 13.69
N THR A 63 -4.27 8.61 12.40
CA THR A 63 -5.30 7.76 11.78
C THR A 63 -4.84 7.08 10.49
N ALA A 64 -3.56 7.21 10.11
CA ALA A 64 -3.04 6.75 8.83
C ALA A 64 -3.32 5.26 8.57
N LEU A 65 -3.09 4.38 9.56
CA LEU A 65 -3.33 2.94 9.38
C LEU A 65 -4.82 2.64 9.13
N HIS A 66 -5.72 3.28 9.87
CA HIS A 66 -7.15 3.06 9.72
C HIS A 66 -7.65 3.53 8.33
N VAL A 67 -7.18 4.68 7.86
CA VAL A 67 -7.49 5.18 6.51
C VAL A 67 -6.91 4.27 5.43
N ALA A 68 -5.68 3.76 5.59
CA ALA A 68 -5.07 2.82 4.66
C ALA A 68 -5.83 1.48 4.60
N LEU A 69 -6.26 0.92 5.75
CA LEU A 69 -7.10 -0.27 5.80
C LEU A 69 -8.48 -0.04 5.18
N ALA A 70 -9.08 1.14 5.37
CA ALA A 70 -10.33 1.52 4.71
C ALA A 70 -10.16 1.58 3.18
N TYR A 71 -9.04 2.12 2.70
CA TYR A 71 -8.69 2.09 1.28
C TYR A 71 -8.53 0.66 0.76
N ALA A 72 -7.77 -0.18 1.46
CA ALA A 72 -7.58 -1.60 1.11
C ALA A 72 -8.91 -2.36 1.02
N LYS A 73 -9.84 -2.06 1.93
CA LYS A 73 -11.22 -2.57 1.87
C LYS A 73 -11.99 -2.04 0.67
N GLY A 74 -11.87 -0.75 0.36
CA GLY A 74 -12.52 -0.11 -0.79
C GLY A 74 -12.12 -0.75 -2.13
N VAL A 75 -10.84 -1.12 -2.27
CA VAL A 75 -10.31 -1.84 -3.45
C VAL A 75 -10.46 -3.37 -3.33
N GLY A 76 -11.12 -3.87 -2.29
CA GLY A 76 -11.52 -5.27 -2.11
C GLY A 76 -10.45 -6.22 -1.60
N CYS A 77 -9.24 -5.74 -1.25
CA CYS A 77 -8.15 -6.61 -0.81
C CYS A 77 -8.47 -7.33 0.51
N THR A 78 -9.27 -6.71 1.39
CA THR A 78 -9.69 -7.33 2.67
C THR A 78 -10.58 -8.56 2.49
N ARG A 79 -11.09 -8.83 1.28
CA ARG A 79 -11.84 -10.08 0.98
C ARG A 79 -10.91 -11.30 0.97
N ALA A 80 -9.65 -11.11 0.57
CA ALA A 80 -8.63 -12.17 0.58
C ALA A 80 -7.73 -12.09 1.82
N GLY A 81 -7.42 -10.88 2.28
CA GLY A 81 -6.59 -10.64 3.45
C GLY A 81 -5.66 -9.45 3.24
N VAL A 82 -5.45 -8.68 4.30
CA VAL A 82 -4.48 -7.58 4.31
C VAL A 82 -3.52 -7.81 5.47
N ILE A 83 -2.22 -7.77 5.19
CA ILE A 83 -1.16 -8.05 6.17
C ILE A 83 -0.35 -6.77 6.37
N GLU A 84 -0.10 -6.42 7.63
CA GLU A 84 0.74 -5.28 7.98
C GLU A 84 2.22 -5.58 7.73
N THR A 85 2.94 -4.60 7.20
CA THR A 85 4.36 -4.67 6.84
C THR A 85 5.02 -3.29 7.02
N THR A 86 6.26 -3.13 6.56
CA THR A 86 6.96 -1.85 6.46
C THR A 86 7.22 -1.48 5.00
N PHE A 87 7.49 -0.20 4.74
CA PHE A 87 7.93 0.24 3.40
C PHE A 87 9.21 -0.45 2.95
N GLN A 88 10.11 -0.79 3.90
CA GLN A 88 11.33 -1.53 3.60
C GLN A 88 11.03 -2.96 3.17
N GLU A 89 10.35 -3.74 4.02
CA GLU A 89 10.05 -5.15 3.75
C GLU A 89 9.27 -5.31 2.44
N GLU A 90 8.26 -4.47 2.20
CA GLU A 90 7.52 -4.49 0.95
C GLU A 90 8.42 -4.21 -0.25
N THR A 91 9.24 -3.14 -0.20
CA THR A 91 10.08 -2.76 -1.34
C THR A 91 11.09 -3.85 -1.67
N GLU A 92 11.80 -4.34 -0.66
CA GLU A 92 12.89 -5.31 -0.85
C GLU A 92 12.33 -6.67 -1.33
N THR A 93 11.23 -7.15 -0.76
CA THR A 93 10.65 -8.45 -1.11
C THR A 93 9.91 -8.43 -2.44
N ASP A 94 9.23 -7.33 -2.78
CA ASP A 94 8.52 -7.19 -4.05
C ASP A 94 9.50 -7.15 -5.23
N LEU A 95 10.54 -6.31 -5.15
CA LEU A 95 11.61 -6.24 -6.15
C LEU A 95 12.33 -7.58 -6.33
N PHE A 96 12.59 -8.29 -5.23
CA PHE A 96 13.17 -9.63 -5.31
C PHE A 96 12.22 -10.60 -6.02
N GLY A 97 10.94 -10.63 -5.62
CA GLY A 97 9.94 -11.53 -6.17
C GLY A 97 9.77 -11.36 -7.68
N GLU A 98 9.63 -10.12 -8.15
CA GLU A 98 9.45 -9.82 -9.58
C GLU A 98 10.69 -10.06 -10.44
N GLN A 99 11.90 -9.94 -9.88
CA GLN A 99 13.12 -10.18 -10.65
C GLN A 99 13.53 -11.65 -10.66
N ALA A 100 13.29 -12.38 -9.57
CA ALA A 100 13.83 -13.71 -9.38
C ALA A 100 12.84 -14.84 -9.71
N VAL A 101 11.52 -14.58 -9.66
CA VAL A 101 10.51 -15.64 -9.74
C VAL A 101 9.32 -15.32 -10.64
N LEU A 102 8.69 -14.15 -10.46
CA LEU A 102 7.36 -13.84 -11.03
C LEU A 102 7.37 -13.46 -12.52
#